data_AF-A0AAU3Q0P8-F1
#
_entry.id   AF-A0AAU3Q0P8-F1
#
_cell.length_a   1.000
_cell.length_b   1.000
_cell.length_c   1.000
_cell.angle_alpha   90.00
_cell.angle_beta   90.00
_cell.angle_gamma   90.00
#
_symmetry.space_group_name_H-M   'P 1'
#
loop_
_entity.id
_entity.type
_entity.pdbx_description
1 polymer ?
#
loop_
_entity_poly.entity_id
_entity_poly.type
_entity_poly.pdbx_seq_one_letter_code
_entity_poly.pdbx_strand_id
1 'polypeptide(L)'
;MPDPSAARFAWQIPRPTSRREQALISMSGYRPANAAENYDNDTAAEKPGYQIPQRASFVDVEVGEDRLPTVVHLGRSWGSSYTPSEYAASIMKGYRYALYERLMKLIDSGGSPAPVQLPLRQIVPALLQTRSYEEYVAQYKKLFGVGECYVAHGRDRNEFDEVVLTIRASRVELTEIWIDPQWAASVDSFTIAHDIVECADQIRSMKPALQHDMYLDQETDDELFTRLTRHQWYLLGNENL
;
A
#
# COMPACT_ATOMS: atom_id res chain seq x y z
N MET A 1 52.85 4.64 -15.47
CA MET A 1 51.62 4.45 -16.26
C MET A 1 51.03 3.10 -15.89
N PRO A 2 49.91 3.06 -15.15
CA PRO A 2 49.14 1.84 -14.95
C PRO A 2 47.94 1.78 -15.91
N ASP A 3 47.59 0.54 -16.20
CA ASP A 3 46.61 -0.01 -17.12
C ASP A 3 45.14 0.39 -16.81
N PRO A 4 44.32 0.85 -17.80
CA PRO A 4 42.88 1.10 -17.61
C PRO A 4 42.03 -0.16 -17.85
N SER A 5 42.46 -1.34 -17.38
CA SER A 5 41.64 -2.56 -17.39
C SER A 5 41.06 -2.85 -16.00
N ALA A 6 40.07 -2.08 -15.55
CA ALA A 6 39.18 -2.48 -14.46
C ALA A 6 37.84 -1.73 -14.53
N ALA A 7 36.76 -2.47 -14.28
CA ALA A 7 35.36 -2.03 -14.19
C ALA A 7 34.58 -1.88 -15.50
N ARG A 8 34.38 -3.00 -16.20
CA ARG A 8 33.12 -3.28 -16.90
C ARG A 8 32.48 -4.53 -16.30
N PHE A 9 31.83 -4.37 -15.14
CA PHE A 9 30.85 -5.35 -14.67
C PHE A 9 29.50 -5.03 -15.30
N ALA A 10 29.21 -5.76 -16.36
CA ALA A 10 27.88 -5.86 -16.93
C ALA A 10 26.96 -6.53 -15.91
N TRP A 11 25.98 -5.79 -15.39
CA TRP A 11 24.77 -6.38 -14.83
C TRP A 11 23.74 -6.50 -15.96
N GLN A 12 23.89 -7.56 -16.75
CA GLN A 12 22.82 -8.03 -17.62
C GLN A 12 21.82 -8.82 -16.76
N ILE A 13 20.73 -8.18 -16.39
CA ILE A 13 19.52 -8.86 -15.93
C ILE A 13 18.70 -9.18 -17.19
N PRO A 14 18.25 -10.43 -17.42
CA PRO A 14 17.45 -10.76 -18.59
C PRO A 14 16.14 -9.95 -18.59
N ARG A 15 15.86 -9.28 -19.70
CA ARG A 15 14.62 -8.53 -19.89
C ARG A 15 13.45 -9.51 -20.04
N PRO A 16 12.36 -9.42 -19.26
CA PRO A 16 11.15 -10.20 -19.52
C PRO A 16 10.52 -9.72 -20.83
N THR A 17 10.28 -10.65 -21.75
CA THR A 17 9.86 -10.37 -23.13
C THR A 17 8.35 -10.17 -23.29
N SER A 18 7.56 -10.14 -22.20
CA SER A 18 6.13 -9.85 -22.29
C SER A 18 5.63 -8.81 -21.27
N ARG A 19 4.76 -7.90 -21.75
CA ARG A 19 4.09 -6.84 -20.97
C ARG A 19 3.21 -7.38 -19.84
N ARG A 20 2.86 -8.67 -19.89
CA ARG A 20 2.01 -9.40 -18.93
C ARG A 20 2.79 -9.89 -17.71
N GLU A 21 4.11 -10.13 -17.83
CA GLU A 21 4.97 -10.59 -16.73
C GLU A 21 5.45 -9.44 -15.83
N GLN A 22 5.58 -8.23 -16.38
CA GLN A 22 5.99 -7.04 -15.60
C GLN A 22 4.89 -6.59 -14.61
N ALA A 23 3.62 -6.82 -14.95
CA ALA A 23 2.49 -6.52 -14.06
C ALA A 23 2.43 -7.46 -12.84
N LEU A 24 2.92 -8.71 -12.96
CA LEU A 24 2.89 -9.70 -11.89
C LEU A 24 4.03 -9.53 -10.86
N ILE A 25 5.18 -9.00 -11.29
CA ILE A 25 6.32 -8.73 -10.39
C ILE A 25 6.04 -7.56 -9.45
N SER A 26 5.21 -6.60 -9.86
CA SER A 26 4.83 -5.45 -9.02
C SER A 26 3.85 -5.80 -7.88
N MET A 27 3.34 -7.05 -7.83
CA MET A 27 2.36 -7.51 -6.83
C MET A 27 2.95 -8.43 -5.73
N SER A 28 4.19 -8.90 -5.86
CA SER A 28 4.81 -9.75 -4.85
C SER A 28 5.76 -8.90 -4.00
N GLY A 29 5.37 -8.60 -2.76
CA GLY A 29 6.20 -7.89 -1.78
C GLY A 29 7.57 -8.52 -1.61
N TYR A 30 8.55 -8.02 -2.36
CA TYR A 30 9.92 -8.52 -2.35
C TYR A 30 10.58 -8.15 -1.03
N ARG A 31 10.86 -9.16 -0.21
CA ARG A 31 11.69 -9.08 0.99
C ARG A 31 13.15 -9.34 0.58
N PRO A 32 14.07 -8.37 0.66
CA PRO A 32 15.48 -8.72 0.57
C PRO A 32 15.91 -9.28 1.92
N ALA A 33 16.29 -10.55 1.97
CA ALA A 33 17.08 -11.09 3.06
C ALA A 33 18.51 -11.31 2.53
N ASN A 34 19.43 -10.46 2.97
CA ASN A 34 20.82 -10.83 3.04
C ASN A 34 20.92 -12.03 3.98
N ALA A 35 21.10 -13.22 3.43
CA ALA A 35 21.64 -14.37 4.12
C ALA A 35 22.44 -15.17 3.09
N ALA A 36 23.74 -14.89 3.04
CA ALA A 36 24.68 -15.87 2.54
C ALA A 36 24.64 -17.05 3.52
N GLU A 37 24.30 -18.24 3.03
CA GLU A 37 25.03 -19.51 3.23
C GLU A 37 24.15 -20.72 2.81
N ASN A 38 24.80 -21.63 2.09
CA ASN A 38 24.38 -23.00 1.71
C ASN A 38 23.32 -23.16 0.62
N TYR A 39 23.80 -23.21 -0.63
CA TYR A 39 23.13 -23.92 -1.73
C TYR A 39 23.50 -25.40 -1.66
N ASP A 40 22.56 -26.23 -1.21
CA ASP A 40 22.39 -27.58 -1.75
C ASP A 40 20.98 -28.09 -1.46
N ASN A 41 20.42 -28.79 -2.45
CA ASN A 41 19.11 -29.45 -2.52
C ASN A 41 17.86 -28.61 -2.83
N ASP A 42 17.56 -28.55 -4.13
CA ASP A 42 16.41 -29.23 -4.73
C ASP A 42 15.05 -29.08 -4.02
N THR A 43 14.33 -27.99 -4.35
CA THR A 43 12.88 -28.03 -4.53
C THR A 43 12.47 -26.82 -5.36
N ALA A 44 11.98 -27.04 -6.57
CA ALA A 44 11.33 -26.02 -7.37
C ALA A 44 10.09 -25.53 -6.61
N ALA A 45 10.25 -24.46 -5.82
CA ALA A 45 9.15 -23.79 -5.15
C ALA A 45 8.19 -23.24 -6.21
N GLU A 46 7.07 -23.92 -6.35
CA GLU A 46 5.92 -23.54 -7.15
C GLU A 46 5.57 -22.09 -6.82
N LYS A 47 5.71 -21.19 -7.81
CA LYS A 47 5.24 -19.81 -7.66
C LYS A 47 3.76 -19.89 -7.28
N PRO A 48 3.32 -19.35 -6.12
CA PRO A 48 1.91 -19.39 -5.77
C PRO A 48 1.14 -18.70 -6.90
N GLY A 49 0.33 -19.47 -7.62
CA GLY A 49 -0.45 -18.97 -8.74
C GLY A 49 -1.32 -17.81 -8.25
N TYR A 50 -1.34 -16.71 -9.00
CA TYR A 50 -2.23 -15.59 -8.72
C TYR A 50 -3.68 -16.08 -8.83
N GLN A 51 -4.35 -16.22 -7.68
CA GLN A 51 -5.76 -16.61 -7.63
C GLN A 51 -6.62 -15.37 -7.82
N ILE A 52 -7.46 -15.38 -8.85
CA ILE A 52 -8.45 -14.32 -9.07
C ILE A 52 -9.39 -14.30 -7.86
N PRO A 53 -9.54 -13.16 -7.16
CA PRO A 53 -10.47 -13.05 -6.06
C PRO A 53 -11.88 -13.42 -6.54
N GLN A 54 -12.59 -14.22 -5.76
CA GLN A 54 -13.99 -14.50 -6.05
C GLN A 54 -14.87 -13.41 -5.46
N ARG A 55 -15.90 -12.98 -6.20
CA ARG A 55 -16.92 -12.07 -5.69
C ARG A 55 -17.56 -12.65 -4.43
N ALA A 56 -17.69 -11.84 -3.39
CA ALA A 56 -18.43 -12.22 -2.20
C ALA A 56 -19.94 -12.15 -2.47
N SER A 57 -20.68 -13.16 -2.06
CA SER A 57 -22.14 -13.14 -2.13
C SER A 57 -22.67 -12.06 -1.19
N PHE A 58 -23.57 -11.21 -1.68
CA PHE A 58 -24.22 -10.15 -0.88
C PHE A 58 -23.31 -9.04 -0.35
N VAL A 59 -22.06 -8.95 -0.82
CA VAL A 59 -21.16 -7.84 -0.47
C VAL A 59 -20.71 -7.17 -1.76
N ASP A 60 -20.96 -5.88 -1.87
CA ASP A 60 -20.46 -5.03 -2.94
C ASP A 60 -19.63 -3.90 -2.34
N VAL A 61 -18.45 -3.66 -2.90
CA VAL A 61 -17.54 -2.62 -2.40
C VAL A 61 -17.09 -1.78 -3.58
N GLU A 62 -17.18 -0.46 -3.44
CA GLU A 62 -16.53 0.47 -4.35
C GLU A 62 -15.27 1.02 -3.69
N VAL A 63 -14.21 1.17 -4.48
CA VAL A 63 -12.90 1.63 -3.99
C VAL A 63 -12.45 2.88 -4.74
N GLY A 64 -11.95 3.85 -3.97
CA GLY A 64 -11.42 5.11 -4.47
C GLY A 64 -10.08 4.96 -5.20
N GLU A 65 -9.53 6.08 -5.69
CA GLU A 65 -8.19 6.11 -6.32
C GLU A 65 -7.08 5.72 -5.35
N ASP A 66 -7.29 6.01 -4.07
CA ASP A 66 -6.42 5.67 -2.96
C ASP A 66 -6.58 4.21 -2.48
N ARG A 67 -7.37 3.42 -3.20
CA ARG A 67 -7.68 2.00 -2.96
C ARG A 67 -8.37 1.74 -1.62
N LEU A 68 -8.94 2.75 -0.98
CA LEU A 68 -9.76 2.58 0.20
C LEU A 68 -11.25 2.50 -0.18
N PRO A 69 -12.09 1.82 0.60
CA PRO A 69 -13.53 1.80 0.37
C PRO A 69 -14.10 3.23 0.33
N THR A 70 -15.01 3.45 -0.62
CA THR A 70 -15.85 4.66 -0.72
C THR A 70 -17.32 4.32 -0.53
N VAL A 71 -17.71 3.09 -0.85
CA VAL A 71 -19.04 2.55 -0.62
C VAL A 71 -18.90 1.09 -0.21
N VAL A 72 -19.67 0.67 0.79
CA VAL A 72 -19.87 -0.73 1.14
C VAL A 72 -21.37 -0.99 1.14
N HIS A 73 -21.82 -1.97 0.37
CA HIS A 73 -23.21 -2.42 0.34
C HIS A 73 -23.31 -3.87 0.80
N LEU A 74 -24.09 -4.09 1.85
CA LEU A 74 -24.40 -5.41 2.38
C LEU A 74 -25.84 -5.75 2.01
N GLY A 75 -26.02 -6.80 1.23
CA GLY A 75 -27.33 -7.23 0.75
C GLY A 75 -28.21 -7.76 1.87
N ARG A 76 -29.53 -7.75 1.67
CA ARG A 76 -30.53 -8.14 2.70
C ARG A 76 -30.30 -9.52 3.33
N SER A 77 -29.76 -10.47 2.57
CA SER A 77 -29.48 -11.84 3.05
C SER A 77 -28.07 -12.01 3.61
N TRP A 78 -27.27 -10.94 3.71
CA TRP A 78 -25.89 -11.01 4.19
C TRP A 78 -25.83 -11.51 5.64
N GLY A 79 -26.59 -10.90 6.55
CA GLY A 79 -26.60 -11.30 7.97
C GLY A 79 -27.18 -12.70 8.24
N SER A 80 -27.95 -13.26 7.30
CA SER A 80 -28.40 -14.66 7.36
C SER A 80 -27.43 -15.65 6.71
N SER A 81 -26.50 -15.16 5.88
CA SER A 81 -25.55 -16.00 5.12
C SER A 81 -24.19 -16.15 5.80
N TYR A 82 -23.87 -15.23 6.72
CA TYR A 82 -22.61 -15.21 7.45
C TYR A 82 -22.90 -15.14 8.95
N THR A 83 -22.06 -15.77 9.74
CA THR A 83 -22.05 -15.53 11.20
C THR A 83 -21.35 -14.20 11.51
N PRO A 84 -21.64 -13.54 12.64
CA PRO A 84 -20.98 -12.28 13.00
C PRO A 84 -19.44 -12.36 13.01
N SER A 85 -18.87 -13.52 13.37
CA SER A 85 -17.42 -13.77 13.30
C SER A 85 -16.85 -13.81 11.87
N GLU A 86 -17.69 -14.03 10.86
CA GLU A 86 -17.29 -14.10 9.46
C GLU A 86 -17.51 -12.77 8.71
N TYR A 87 -18.18 -11.79 9.34
CA TYR A 87 -18.52 -10.52 8.70
C TYR A 87 -17.29 -9.81 8.14
N ALA A 88 -16.25 -9.63 8.96
CA ALA A 88 -15.00 -9.00 8.53
C ALA A 88 -14.36 -9.72 7.34
N ALA A 89 -14.33 -11.06 7.37
CA ALA A 89 -13.77 -11.87 6.28
C ALA A 89 -14.60 -11.75 4.98
N SER A 90 -15.93 -11.74 5.09
CA SER A 90 -16.82 -11.57 3.94
C SER A 90 -16.64 -10.20 3.27
N ILE A 91 -16.46 -9.15 4.08
CA ILE A 91 -16.24 -7.78 3.60
C ILE A 91 -14.85 -7.66 2.96
N MET A 92 -13.81 -8.20 3.60
CA MET A 92 -12.47 -8.24 3.02
C MET A 92 -12.42 -9.00 1.69
N LYS A 93 -13.23 -10.06 1.53
CA LYS A 93 -13.39 -10.76 0.24
C LYS A 93 -14.01 -9.85 -0.81
N GLY A 94 -15.08 -9.12 -0.48
CA GLY A 94 -15.69 -8.13 -1.37
C GLY A 94 -14.73 -7.00 -1.76
N TYR A 95 -13.98 -6.47 -0.79
CA TYR A 95 -12.96 -5.44 -1.02
C TYR A 95 -11.85 -5.90 -1.97
N ARG A 96 -11.29 -7.10 -1.77
CA ARG A 96 -10.26 -7.67 -2.67
C ARG A 96 -10.79 -7.85 -4.10
N TYR A 97 -12.05 -8.24 -4.24
CA TYR A 97 -12.69 -8.34 -5.55
C TYR A 97 -12.87 -6.96 -6.20
N ALA A 98 -13.26 -5.93 -5.43
CA ALA A 98 -13.38 -4.56 -5.92
C ALA A 98 -12.04 -3.98 -6.41
N LEU A 99 -10.93 -4.27 -5.70
CA LEU A 99 -9.59 -3.92 -6.17
C LEU A 99 -9.25 -4.59 -7.50
N TYR A 100 -9.59 -5.87 -7.65
CA TYR A 100 -9.40 -6.62 -8.90
C TYR A 100 -10.23 -6.01 -10.04
N GLU A 101 -11.52 -5.74 -9.83
CA GLU A 101 -12.37 -5.12 -10.87
C GLU A 101 -11.86 -3.74 -11.28
N ARG A 102 -11.42 -2.92 -10.31
CA ARG A 102 -10.83 -1.62 -10.61
C ARG A 102 -9.57 -1.75 -11.46
N LEU A 103 -8.69 -2.70 -11.12
CA LEU A 103 -7.48 -2.96 -11.91
C LEU A 103 -7.84 -3.39 -13.34
N MET A 104 -8.80 -4.30 -13.50
CA MET A 104 -9.25 -4.75 -14.82
C MET A 104 -9.83 -3.60 -15.65
N LYS A 105 -10.72 -2.78 -15.07
CA LYS A 105 -11.26 -1.58 -15.73
C LYS A 105 -10.16 -0.62 -16.19
N LEU A 106 -9.13 -0.44 -15.36
CA LEU A 106 -8.02 0.45 -15.65
C LEU A 106 -7.12 -0.09 -16.77
N ILE A 107 -6.90 -1.41 -16.81
CA ILE A 107 -6.19 -2.08 -17.91
C ILE A 107 -7.00 -1.97 -19.21
N ASP A 108 -8.31 -2.23 -19.16
CA ASP A 108 -9.21 -2.17 -20.31
C ASP A 108 -9.29 -0.75 -20.89
N SER A 109 -9.20 0.29 -20.05
CA SER A 109 -9.13 1.68 -20.49
C SER A 109 -7.73 2.11 -20.98
N GLY A 110 -6.76 1.19 -21.08
CA GLY A 110 -5.38 1.48 -21.49
C GLY A 110 -4.55 2.24 -20.45
N GLY A 111 -5.04 2.34 -19.21
CA GLY A 111 -4.31 2.95 -18.10
C GLY A 111 -3.25 2.02 -17.51
N SER A 112 -2.35 2.58 -16.71
CA SER A 112 -1.43 1.82 -15.86
C SER A 112 -1.82 1.99 -14.39
N PRO A 113 -1.83 0.92 -13.57
CA PRO A 113 -2.13 1.06 -12.16
C PRO A 113 -1.13 2.02 -11.52
N ALA A 114 -1.61 2.83 -10.58
CA ALA A 114 -0.73 3.69 -9.79
C ALA A 114 0.39 2.83 -9.16
N PRO A 115 1.66 3.23 -9.29
CA PRO A 115 2.76 2.45 -8.77
C PRO A 115 2.61 2.30 -7.24
N VAL A 116 2.90 1.09 -6.76
CA VAL A 116 2.89 0.76 -5.32
C VAL A 116 3.93 1.62 -4.56
N GLN A 117 5.02 1.95 -5.25
CA GLN A 117 6.02 2.90 -4.81
C GLN A 117 5.68 4.28 -5.35
N LEU A 118 5.80 5.29 -4.49
CA LEU A 118 5.70 6.68 -4.92
C LEU A 118 6.80 6.99 -5.95
N PRO A 119 6.48 7.70 -7.04
CA PRO A 119 7.51 8.21 -7.93
C PRO A 119 8.38 9.23 -7.18
N LEU A 120 9.69 9.22 -7.44
CA LEU A 120 10.67 10.11 -6.81
C LEU A 120 10.20 11.58 -6.83
N ARG A 121 9.62 12.01 -7.94
CA ARG A 121 9.08 13.37 -8.17
C ARG A 121 8.01 13.82 -7.16
N GLN A 122 7.23 12.90 -6.61
CA GLN A 122 6.20 13.22 -5.62
C GLN A 122 6.76 13.28 -4.18
N ILE A 123 7.98 12.81 -3.99
CA ILE A 123 8.61 12.65 -2.67
C ILE A 123 9.65 13.74 -2.45
N VAL A 124 10.44 14.03 -3.50
CA VAL A 124 11.52 15.03 -3.48
C VAL A 124 11.06 16.39 -2.94
N PRO A 125 9.91 16.98 -3.36
CA PRO A 125 9.50 18.26 -2.80
C PRO A 125 9.36 18.24 -1.27
N ALA A 126 8.76 17.17 -0.73
CA ALA A 126 8.55 17.03 0.69
C ALA A 126 9.87 16.80 1.46
N LEU A 127 10.83 16.07 0.87
CA LEU A 127 12.15 15.85 1.48
C LEU A 127 13.06 17.09 1.38
N LEU A 128 12.97 17.88 0.32
CA LEU A 128 13.75 19.12 0.18
C LEU A 128 13.29 20.24 1.12
N GLN A 129 12.06 20.15 1.66
CA GLN A 129 11.52 21.13 2.61
C GLN A 129 12.02 20.94 4.06
N THR A 130 12.66 19.81 4.38
CA THR A 130 13.12 19.51 5.75
C THR A 130 14.33 20.36 6.13
N ARG A 131 14.41 20.78 7.39
CA ARG A 131 15.45 21.70 7.88
C ARG A 131 16.51 21.03 8.76
N SER A 132 16.20 19.86 9.30
CA SER A 132 17.14 19.02 10.04
C SER A 132 17.22 17.61 9.44
N TYR A 133 18.29 16.88 9.75
CA TYR A 133 18.42 15.49 9.34
C TYR A 133 17.39 14.59 10.06
N GLU A 134 17.06 14.89 11.32
CA GLU A 134 15.98 14.19 12.05
C GLU A 134 14.63 14.35 11.34
N GLU A 135 14.25 15.58 10.94
CA GLU A 135 13.05 15.84 10.14
C GLU A 135 13.09 15.10 8.81
N TYR A 136 14.25 15.08 8.14
CA TYR A 136 14.45 14.35 6.89
C TYR A 136 14.20 12.84 7.05
N VAL A 137 14.78 12.23 8.09
CA VAL A 137 14.59 10.80 8.37
C VAL A 137 13.13 10.50 8.75
N ALA A 138 12.50 11.34 9.56
CA ALA A 138 11.09 11.19 9.92
C ALA A 138 10.18 11.29 8.68
N GLN A 139 10.42 12.27 7.81
CA GLN A 139 9.67 12.44 6.57
C GLN A 139 9.93 11.31 5.57
N TYR A 140 11.18 10.84 5.46
CA TYR A 140 11.53 9.67 4.66
C TYR A 140 10.80 8.42 5.15
N LYS A 141 10.78 8.18 6.46
CA LYS A 141 10.00 7.07 7.07
C LYS A 141 8.51 7.22 6.80
N LYS A 142 7.94 8.41 6.87
CA LYS A 142 6.52 8.65 6.54
C LYS A 142 6.17 8.42 5.07
N LEU A 143 7.10 8.71 4.16
CA LEU A 143 6.89 8.57 2.72
C LEU A 143 7.14 7.15 2.22
N PHE A 144 8.22 6.51 2.70
CA PHE A 144 8.68 5.21 2.26
C PHE A 144 8.46 4.08 3.27
N GLY A 145 7.88 4.37 4.43
CA GLY A 145 7.73 3.46 5.57
C GLY A 145 7.09 2.14 5.18
N VAL A 146 7.93 1.18 4.84
CA VAL A 146 7.59 -0.23 4.71
C VAL A 146 7.22 -0.70 6.12
N GLY A 147 5.94 -0.72 6.42
CA GLY A 147 5.41 -1.12 7.74
C GLY A 147 4.63 -0.05 8.49
N GLU A 148 4.44 1.16 7.95
CA GLU A 148 3.44 2.07 8.53
C GLU A 148 2.04 1.49 8.29
N CYS A 149 1.41 1.11 9.41
CA CYS A 149 0.04 0.63 9.47
C CYS A 149 -0.82 1.79 9.98
N TYR A 150 -1.65 2.36 9.12
CA TYR A 150 -2.72 3.25 9.55
C TYR A 150 -3.77 2.42 10.28
N VAL A 151 -4.25 2.93 11.41
CA VAL A 151 -5.28 2.28 12.22
C VAL A 151 -6.39 3.28 12.44
N ALA A 152 -7.61 2.91 12.06
CA ALA A 152 -8.82 3.66 12.36
C ALA A 152 -9.78 2.80 13.17
N HIS A 153 -10.58 3.47 13.97
CA HIS A 153 -11.52 2.85 14.90
C HIS A 153 -12.94 3.33 14.58
N GLY A 154 -13.91 2.41 14.69
CA GLY A 154 -15.32 2.73 14.66
C GLY A 154 -15.72 3.59 15.87
N ARG A 155 -16.90 4.21 15.80
CA ARG A 155 -17.38 5.12 16.85
C ARG A 155 -17.83 4.38 18.10
N ASP A 156 -18.44 3.23 17.90
CA ASP A 156 -19.06 2.45 18.96
C ASP A 156 -18.01 1.74 19.83
N ARG A 157 -18.45 1.45 21.06
CA ARG A 157 -17.69 0.68 22.04
C ARG A 157 -18.58 -0.42 22.63
N ASN A 158 -17.97 -1.52 23.05
CA ASN A 158 -18.70 -2.59 23.72
C ASN A 158 -19.01 -2.23 25.18
N GLU A 159 -19.65 -3.15 25.91
CA GLU A 159 -20.00 -2.99 27.32
C GLU A 159 -18.79 -2.80 28.26
N PHE A 160 -17.58 -3.12 27.77
CA PHE A 160 -16.31 -2.97 28.49
C PHE A 160 -15.51 -1.73 28.06
N ASP A 161 -16.13 -0.80 27.31
CA ASP A 161 -15.48 0.39 26.76
C ASP A 161 -14.35 0.08 25.76
N GLU A 162 -14.35 -1.11 25.14
CA GLU A 162 -13.38 -1.49 24.12
C GLU A 162 -13.90 -1.15 22.71
N VAL A 163 -12.97 -0.89 21.79
CA VAL A 163 -13.30 -0.58 20.38
C VAL A 163 -13.90 -1.82 19.72
N VAL A 164 -15.02 -1.67 19.01
CA VAL A 164 -15.75 -2.77 18.35
C VAL A 164 -15.44 -2.96 16.87
N LEU A 165 -14.88 -1.94 16.21
CA LEU A 165 -14.45 -2.00 14.81
C LEU A 165 -13.06 -1.38 14.71
N THR A 166 -12.12 -2.13 14.14
CA THR A 166 -10.78 -1.64 13.84
C THR A 166 -10.45 -1.95 12.39
N ILE A 167 -10.04 -0.94 11.63
CA ILE A 167 -9.53 -1.09 10.28
C ILE A 167 -8.05 -0.76 10.27
N ARG A 168 -7.27 -1.64 9.66
CA ARG A 168 -5.86 -1.42 9.38
C ARG A 168 -5.64 -1.27 7.89
N ALA A 169 -4.79 -0.33 7.53
CA ALA A 169 -4.35 -0.16 6.16
C ALA A 169 -2.85 0.06 6.10
N SER A 170 -2.26 -0.42 5.03
CA SER A 170 -0.98 0.10 4.55
C SER A 170 -1.23 1.38 3.77
N ARG A 171 -0.15 1.99 3.29
CA ARG A 171 -0.24 3.07 2.28
C ARG A 171 -1.02 2.66 1.04
N VAL A 172 -0.93 1.38 0.67
CA VAL A 172 -1.39 0.86 -0.62
C VAL A 172 -2.83 0.39 -0.54
N GLU A 173 -3.21 -0.33 0.50
CA GLU A 173 -4.50 -1.01 0.60
C GLU A 173 -4.88 -1.32 2.05
N LEU A 174 -6.15 -1.66 2.28
CA LEU A 174 -6.60 -2.24 3.54
C LEU A 174 -5.92 -3.59 3.77
N THR A 175 -5.35 -3.77 4.95
CA THR A 175 -4.66 -5.00 5.34
C THR A 175 -5.55 -5.88 6.23
N GLU A 176 -6.36 -5.26 7.08
CA GLU A 176 -7.20 -5.97 8.04
C GLU A 176 -8.47 -5.17 8.36
N ILE A 177 -9.58 -5.90 8.53
CA ILE A 177 -10.78 -5.42 9.21
C ILE A 177 -10.99 -6.37 10.39
N TRP A 178 -11.14 -5.82 11.58
CA TRP A 178 -11.51 -6.57 12.78
C TRP A 178 -12.83 -6.00 13.29
N ILE A 179 -13.77 -6.88 13.62
CA ILE A 179 -15.10 -6.53 14.10
C ILE A 179 -15.40 -7.42 15.32
N ASP A 180 -15.84 -6.81 16.42
CA ASP A 180 -16.37 -7.52 17.57
C ASP A 180 -17.66 -8.27 17.18
N PRO A 181 -17.68 -9.62 17.24
CA PRO A 181 -18.85 -10.41 16.87
C PRO A 181 -20.09 -10.11 17.72
N GLN A 182 -19.93 -9.72 18.98
CA GLN A 182 -21.07 -9.43 19.87
C GLN A 182 -21.75 -8.12 19.46
N TRP A 183 -20.97 -7.07 19.23
CA TRP A 183 -21.48 -5.81 18.69
C TRP A 183 -22.13 -6.04 17.32
N ALA A 184 -21.43 -6.73 16.41
CA ALA A 184 -21.93 -7.04 15.06
C ALA A 184 -23.26 -7.81 15.04
N ALA A 185 -23.54 -8.63 16.05
CA ALA A 185 -24.81 -9.35 16.17
C ALA A 185 -25.98 -8.45 16.59
N SER A 186 -25.69 -7.31 17.22
CA SER A 186 -26.70 -6.39 17.77
C SER A 186 -26.98 -5.16 16.90
N VAL A 187 -26.11 -4.86 15.93
CA VAL A 187 -26.26 -3.72 15.01
C VAL A 187 -26.77 -4.15 13.63
N ASP A 188 -27.40 -3.21 12.93
CA ASP A 188 -27.80 -3.42 11.55
C ASP A 188 -26.59 -3.43 10.59
N SER A 189 -26.72 -4.19 9.51
CA SER A 189 -25.73 -4.26 8.44
C SER A 189 -25.40 -2.89 7.83
N PHE A 190 -26.36 -1.95 7.76
CA PHE A 190 -26.11 -0.60 7.28
C PHE A 190 -25.13 0.16 8.18
N THR A 191 -25.24 0.00 9.49
CA THR A 191 -24.33 0.62 10.47
C THR A 191 -22.90 0.10 10.28
N ILE A 192 -22.73 -1.22 10.15
CA ILE A 192 -21.42 -1.83 9.91
C ILE A 192 -20.80 -1.27 8.61
N ALA A 193 -21.57 -1.24 7.52
CA ALA A 193 -21.11 -0.75 6.24
C ALA A 193 -20.70 0.72 6.28
N HIS A 194 -21.50 1.56 6.95
CA HIS A 194 -21.24 2.97 7.14
C HIS A 194 -19.96 3.22 7.95
N ASP A 195 -19.82 2.54 9.09
CA ASP A 195 -18.65 2.70 9.97
C ASP A 195 -17.35 2.27 9.30
N ILE A 196 -17.39 1.28 8.39
CA ILE A 196 -16.23 0.90 7.58
C ILE A 196 -15.81 2.02 6.63
N VAL A 197 -16.77 2.70 5.99
CA VAL A 197 -16.48 3.84 5.12
C VAL A 197 -15.92 5.00 5.94
N GLU A 198 -16.48 5.29 7.11
CA GLU A 198 -15.94 6.33 7.99
C GLU A 198 -14.51 6.02 8.46
N CYS A 199 -14.21 4.77 8.80
CA CYS A 199 -12.85 4.34 9.12
C CYS A 199 -11.91 4.49 7.92
N ALA A 200 -12.39 4.19 6.71
CA ALA A 200 -11.64 4.41 5.48
C ALA A 200 -11.36 5.92 5.26
N ASP A 201 -12.32 6.80 5.54
CA ASP A 201 -12.15 8.26 5.49
C ASP A 201 -11.12 8.76 6.51
N GLN A 202 -11.15 8.23 7.74
CA GLN A 202 -10.13 8.51 8.75
C GLN A 202 -8.73 8.14 8.23
N ILE A 203 -8.56 6.92 7.71
CA ILE A 203 -7.28 6.46 7.12
C ILE A 203 -6.87 7.37 5.96
N ARG A 204 -7.81 7.75 5.10
CA ARG A 204 -7.53 8.67 3.98
C ARG A 204 -6.98 10.01 4.47
N SER A 205 -7.51 10.54 5.57
CA SER A 205 -7.02 11.79 6.18
C SER A 205 -5.64 11.65 6.83
N MET A 206 -5.25 10.45 7.25
CA MET A 206 -3.92 10.16 7.79
C MET A 206 -2.84 10.01 6.72
N LYS A 207 -3.20 9.62 5.49
CA LYS A 207 -2.24 9.46 4.39
C LYS A 207 -1.61 10.83 4.04
N PRO A 208 -0.27 10.93 3.92
CA PRO A 208 0.36 12.19 3.56
C PRO A 208 -0.07 12.63 2.16
N ALA A 209 -0.58 13.85 2.05
CA ALA A 209 -0.86 14.49 0.78
C ALA A 209 0.45 14.65 0.01
N LEU A 210 0.50 14.10 -1.20
CA LEU A 210 1.65 14.21 -2.08
C LEU A 210 1.61 15.59 -2.73
N GLN A 211 2.59 16.43 -2.40
CA GLN A 211 2.73 17.73 -3.04
C GLN A 211 3.34 17.54 -4.42
N HIS A 212 2.73 18.20 -5.40
CA HIS A 212 3.27 18.29 -6.75
C HIS A 212 3.96 19.64 -6.90
N ASP A 213 5.25 19.62 -7.20
CA ASP A 213 6.04 20.83 -7.46
C ASP A 213 6.34 20.92 -8.96
N MET A 214 5.68 21.88 -9.63
CA MET A 214 5.81 22.10 -11.07
C MET A 214 7.25 22.45 -11.50
N TYR A 215 8.09 22.96 -10.60
CA TYR A 215 9.48 23.26 -10.92
C TYR A 215 10.33 21.98 -11.04
N LEU A 216 9.99 20.95 -10.27
CA LEU A 216 10.70 19.67 -10.29
C LEU A 216 10.32 18.79 -11.48
N ASP A 217 9.22 19.09 -12.16
CA ASP A 217 8.82 18.40 -13.39
C ASP A 217 9.76 18.65 -14.57
N GLN A 218 10.49 19.78 -14.54
CA GLN A 218 11.44 20.14 -15.58
C GLN A 218 12.79 19.42 -15.40
N GLU A 219 13.07 18.89 -14.22
CA GLU A 219 14.29 18.16 -13.90
C GLU A 219 14.16 16.68 -14.29
N THR A 220 15.25 16.05 -14.72
CA THR A 220 15.35 14.60 -14.90
C THR A 220 15.42 13.87 -13.56
N ASP A 221 15.13 12.56 -13.54
CA ASP A 221 15.21 11.77 -12.29
C ASP A 221 16.64 11.78 -11.69
N ASP A 222 17.67 11.84 -12.54
CA ASP A 222 19.08 11.93 -12.14
C ASP A 222 19.42 13.29 -11.50
N GLU A 223 18.87 14.38 -12.04
CA GLU A 223 19.02 15.73 -11.47
C GLU A 223 18.34 15.83 -10.11
N LEU A 224 17.12 15.28 -10.00
CA LEU A 224 16.39 15.19 -8.73
C LEU A 224 17.16 14.38 -7.69
N PHE A 225 17.73 13.24 -8.08
CA PHE A 225 18.53 12.41 -7.20
C PHE A 225 19.79 13.14 -6.72
N THR A 226 20.47 13.85 -7.63
CA THR A 226 21.65 14.66 -7.31
C THR A 226 21.31 15.77 -6.31
N ARG A 227 20.18 16.45 -6.52
CA ARG A 227 19.69 17.51 -5.64
C ARG A 227 19.32 16.99 -4.25
N LEU A 228 18.61 15.87 -4.19
CA LEU A 228 18.27 15.18 -2.95
C LEU A 228 19.54 14.79 -2.16
N THR A 229 20.52 14.20 -2.85
CA THR A 229 21.79 13.80 -2.25
C THR A 229 22.51 15.01 -1.65
N ARG A 230 22.62 16.12 -2.40
CA ARG A 230 23.25 17.35 -1.92
C ARG A 230 22.56 17.92 -0.68
N HIS A 231 21.22 17.90 -0.65
CA HIS A 231 20.43 18.33 0.50
C HIS A 231 20.71 17.48 1.74
N GLN A 232 20.75 16.15 1.58
CA GLN A 232 21.09 15.23 2.66
C GLN A 232 22.49 15.51 3.24
N TRP A 233 23.50 15.73 2.39
CA TRP A 233 24.85 16.10 2.83
C TRP A 233 24.88 17.44 3.57
N TYR A 234 24.11 18.42 3.12
CA TYR A 234 24.00 19.71 3.79
C TYR A 234 23.41 19.58 5.21
N LEU A 235 22.35 18.77 5.36
CA LEU A 235 21.74 18.52 6.67
C LEU A 235 22.71 17.81 7.63
N LEU A 236 23.45 16.79 7.16
CA LEU A 236 24.47 16.10 7.95
C LEU A 236 25.65 17.01 8.33
N GLY A 237 26.03 17.94 7.45
CA GLY A 237 27.09 18.90 7.71
C GLY A 237 26.73 19.94 8.78
N ASN A 238 25.46 20.34 8.84
CA ASN A 238 24.96 21.32 9.82
C ASN A 238 24.72 20.74 11.22
N GLU A 239 24.64 19.42 11.41
CA GLU A 239 24.51 18.79 12.73
C GLU A 239 25.86 18.68 13.48
N ASN A 240 26.98 18.90 12.79
CA ASN A 240 28.33 18.77 13.35
C ASN A 240 28.99 20.12 13.71
N LEU A 241 28.20 21.20 13.78
CA LEU A 241 28.60 22.55 14.20
C LEU A 241 27.78 22.98 15.42
#